data_AF-A0A4Q2K9A3-F1
#
_entry.id   AF-A0A4Q2K9A3-F1
#
_cell.length_a   1.000
_cell.length_b   1.000
_cell.length_c   1.000
_cell.angle_alpha   90.00
_cell.angle_beta   90.00
_cell.angle_gamma   90.00
#
_symmetry.space_group_name_H-M   'P 1'
#
loop_
_entity.id
_entity.type
_entity.pdbx_description
1 polymer ?
#
loop_
_entity_poly.entity_id
_entity_poly.type
_entity_poly.pdbx_seq_one_letter_code
_entity_poly.pdbx_strand_id
1 'polypeptide(L)'
;MINKLRTKPRDKAVYKDTVRSIPAFIVCLALSVYSLIAYFSFADFPLYSVIAFPVITAVVVLFAVLGIVRGRKKAFRFSTAGKDDRYPTVMIMQAMPADKKTPFPTAYLEYYPCGAEPVKQYAELEAALNDLIDQVSDSEAEKLYEQEEQLSDALGDCIDYQDFAPVDVLSLYRKKIVLDKRIYDAFKPYFDWNTVRLNQNEIILFEKTQNK
;
A
#
# COMPACT_ATOMS: atom_id res chain seq x y z
N MET A 1 13.88 16.60 -12.38
CA MET A 1 13.48 15.19 -12.66
C MET A 1 13.85 14.30 -11.47
N ILE A 2 13.06 14.40 -10.40
CA ILE A 2 13.03 13.35 -9.39
C ILE A 2 12.09 12.30 -9.97
N ASN A 3 12.62 11.13 -10.34
CA ASN A 3 11.78 10.00 -10.71
C ASN A 3 10.83 9.73 -9.53
N LYS A 4 9.57 10.19 -9.61
CA LYS A 4 8.47 9.69 -8.77
C LYS A 4 8.47 8.17 -9.00
N LEU A 5 9.11 7.45 -8.08
CA LEU A 5 9.12 5.99 -8.05
C LEU A 5 7.68 5.57 -7.78
N ARG A 6 6.87 5.51 -8.84
CA ARG A 6 5.55 4.87 -8.86
C ARG A 6 5.77 3.43 -8.44
N THR A 7 5.72 3.16 -7.14
CA THR A 7 5.72 1.81 -6.63
C THR A 7 4.41 1.15 -7.07
N LYS A 8 4.45 -0.16 -7.33
CA LYS A 8 3.28 -0.90 -7.80
C LYS A 8 2.26 -1.03 -6.64
N PRO A 9 0.94 -1.05 -6.95
CA PRO A 9 -0.12 -1.25 -5.96
C PRO A 9 0.03 -2.60 -5.27
N ARG A 10 -0.73 -2.83 -4.19
CA ARG A 10 -0.74 -4.03 -3.32
C ARG A 10 -0.10 -5.19 -3.99
N ASP A 11 0.87 -5.72 -3.29
CA ASP A 11 1.33 -7.07 -3.47
C ASP A 11 0.18 -8.07 -3.13
N LYS A 12 -0.92 -8.00 -3.88
CA LYS A 12 -1.63 -9.17 -4.38
C LYS A 12 -0.57 -10.16 -4.86
N ALA A 13 0.53 -9.73 -5.48
CA ALA A 13 1.68 -10.58 -5.76
C ALA A 13 2.27 -11.21 -4.49
N VAL A 14 2.81 -10.50 -3.50
CA VAL A 14 3.39 -11.16 -2.28
C VAL A 14 2.39 -12.04 -1.51
N TYR A 15 1.13 -11.63 -1.30
CA TYR A 15 0.16 -12.53 -0.64
C TYR A 15 -0.17 -13.73 -1.52
N LYS A 16 -0.40 -13.54 -2.82
CA LYS A 16 -0.66 -14.63 -3.77
C LYS A 16 0.57 -15.50 -3.98
N ASP A 17 1.78 -14.99 -3.91
CA ASP A 17 3.04 -15.68 -4.10
C ASP A 17 3.44 -16.44 -2.83
N THR A 18 3.18 -15.86 -1.65
CA THR A 18 3.31 -16.54 -0.35
C THR A 18 2.26 -17.66 -0.24
N VAL A 19 1.00 -17.40 -0.59
CA VAL A 19 -0.06 -18.42 -0.58
C VAL A 19 0.15 -19.47 -1.68
N ARG A 20 0.63 -19.08 -2.88
CA ARG A 20 0.99 -20.02 -3.96
C ARG A 20 2.22 -20.88 -3.62
N SER A 21 3.09 -20.41 -2.74
CA SER A 21 4.25 -21.19 -2.28
C SER A 21 3.92 -22.15 -1.15
N ILE A 22 2.74 -22.06 -0.49
CA ILE A 22 2.31 -23.02 0.54
C ILE A 22 2.23 -24.45 -0.02
N PRO A 23 1.57 -24.75 -1.15
CA PRO A 23 1.57 -26.09 -1.73
C PRO A 23 2.97 -26.59 -2.07
N ALA A 24 3.82 -25.72 -2.64
CA ALA A 24 5.21 -26.06 -2.97
C ALA A 24 6.03 -26.38 -1.70
N PHE A 25 5.82 -25.64 -0.61
CA PHE A 25 6.43 -25.89 0.69
C PHE A 25 6.02 -27.26 1.25
N ILE A 26 4.73 -27.58 1.21
CA ILE A 26 4.20 -28.88 1.68
C ILE A 26 4.82 -30.04 0.88
N VAL A 27 4.86 -29.91 -0.45
CA VAL A 27 5.44 -30.95 -1.33
C VAL A 27 6.95 -31.10 -1.10
N CYS A 28 7.71 -30.00 -1.02
CA CYS A 28 9.16 -30.07 -0.81
C CYS A 28 9.52 -30.64 0.58
N LEU A 29 8.75 -30.27 1.61
CA LEU A 29 8.89 -30.83 2.95
C LEU A 29 8.59 -32.34 2.96
N ALA A 30 7.49 -32.76 2.32
CA ALA A 30 7.11 -34.17 2.21
C ALA A 30 8.19 -34.98 1.45
N LEU A 31 8.73 -34.44 0.35
CA LEU A 31 9.80 -35.08 -0.41
C LEU A 31 11.13 -35.14 0.35
N SER A 32 11.43 -34.14 1.17
CA SER A 32 12.63 -34.14 2.04
C SER A 32 12.52 -35.15 3.17
N VAL A 33 11.34 -35.29 3.78
CA VAL A 33 11.08 -36.30 4.81
C VAL A 33 11.08 -37.70 4.19
N TYR A 34 10.44 -37.86 3.02
CA TYR A 34 10.43 -39.12 2.29
C TYR A 34 11.84 -39.55 1.87
N SER A 35 12.66 -38.65 1.30
CA SER A 35 14.02 -38.98 0.87
C SER A 35 14.92 -39.37 2.05
N LEU A 36 14.73 -38.74 3.21
CA LEU A 36 15.43 -39.12 4.44
C LEU A 36 15.02 -40.52 4.93
N ILE A 37 13.70 -40.82 4.99
CA ILE A 37 13.21 -42.14 5.39
C ILE A 37 13.66 -43.22 4.40
N ALA A 38 13.56 -42.94 3.09
CA ALA A 38 13.93 -43.86 2.02
C ALA A 38 15.43 -44.19 2.04
N TYR A 39 16.29 -43.22 2.35
CA TYR A 39 17.73 -43.45 2.49
C TYR A 39 18.08 -44.46 3.57
N PHE A 40 17.38 -44.44 4.71
CA PHE A 40 17.58 -45.43 5.78
C PHE A 40 16.85 -46.76 5.54
N SER A 41 15.90 -46.80 4.60
CA SER A 41 15.04 -47.97 4.36
C SER A 41 15.44 -48.79 3.13
N PHE A 42 16.17 -48.21 2.17
CA PHE A 42 16.55 -48.86 0.91
C PHE A 42 18.05 -48.75 0.67
N ALA A 43 18.71 -49.90 0.43
CA ALA A 43 20.17 -50.01 0.31
C ALA A 43 20.77 -49.23 -0.87
N ASP A 44 20.01 -49.11 -1.98
CA ASP A 44 20.49 -48.45 -3.21
C ASP A 44 19.93 -47.03 -3.39
N PHE A 45 19.42 -46.41 -2.32
CA PHE A 45 18.80 -45.09 -2.46
C PHE A 45 19.87 -43.99 -2.70
N PRO A 46 19.69 -43.15 -3.73
CA PRO A 46 20.70 -42.17 -4.11
C PRO A 46 20.92 -41.08 -3.05
N LEU A 47 22.16 -40.95 -2.57
CA LEU A 47 22.58 -39.92 -1.61
C LEU A 47 22.28 -38.50 -2.09
N TYR A 48 22.39 -38.23 -3.40
CA TYR A 48 22.11 -36.91 -3.96
C TYR A 48 20.66 -36.47 -3.72
N SER A 49 19.71 -37.40 -3.63
CA SER A 49 18.29 -37.08 -3.37
C SER A 49 18.08 -36.62 -1.93
N VAL A 50 18.83 -37.18 -0.98
CA VAL A 50 18.82 -36.79 0.43
C VAL A 50 19.38 -35.39 0.63
N ILE A 51 20.25 -34.93 -0.27
CA ILE A 51 20.85 -33.59 -0.22
C ILE A 51 20.00 -32.59 -1.02
N ALA A 52 19.53 -32.97 -2.21
CA ALA A 52 18.82 -32.08 -3.12
C ALA A 52 17.47 -31.61 -2.57
N PHE A 53 16.65 -32.51 -2.01
CA PHE A 53 15.31 -32.13 -1.52
C PHE A 53 15.36 -31.16 -0.32
N PRO A 54 16.22 -31.35 0.70
CA PRO A 54 16.39 -30.36 1.76
C PRO A 54 16.93 -29.02 1.26
N VAL A 55 17.86 -29.01 0.31
CA VAL A 55 18.38 -27.76 -0.28
C VAL A 55 17.28 -27.01 -1.02
N ILE A 56 16.48 -27.69 -1.86
CA ILE A 56 15.34 -27.10 -2.56
C ILE A 56 14.31 -26.56 -1.54
N THR A 57 14.03 -27.32 -0.48
CA THR A 57 13.12 -26.90 0.59
C THR A 57 13.63 -25.64 1.29
N ALA A 58 14.92 -25.58 1.63
CA ALA A 58 15.53 -24.41 2.25
C ALA A 58 15.45 -23.17 1.36
N VAL A 59 15.66 -23.33 0.05
CA VAL A 59 15.50 -22.24 -0.93
C VAL A 59 14.06 -21.75 -0.99
N VAL A 60 13.07 -22.66 -1.07
CA VAL A 60 11.64 -22.29 -1.08
C VAL A 60 11.24 -21.56 0.21
N VAL A 61 11.71 -22.03 1.36
CA VAL A 61 11.50 -21.36 2.65
C VAL A 61 12.12 -19.98 2.66
N LEU A 62 13.35 -19.82 2.18
CA LEU A 62 14.03 -18.53 2.13
C LEU A 62 13.25 -17.52 1.28
N PHE A 63 12.76 -17.92 0.09
CA PHE A 63 11.94 -17.06 -0.75
C PHE A 63 10.63 -16.63 -0.06
N ALA A 64 9.95 -17.56 0.62
CA ALA A 64 8.74 -17.25 1.36
C ALA A 64 9.01 -16.28 2.52
N VAL A 65 10.07 -16.52 3.32
CA VAL A 65 10.47 -15.65 4.43
C VAL A 65 10.84 -14.25 3.92
N LEU A 66 11.60 -14.14 2.83
CA LEU A 66 11.95 -12.86 2.22
C LEU A 66 10.70 -12.09 1.74
N GLY A 67 9.71 -12.78 1.17
CA GLY A 67 8.41 -12.20 0.82
C GLY A 67 7.68 -11.63 2.03
N ILE A 68 7.57 -12.40 3.09
CA ILE A 68 6.93 -11.98 4.36
C ILE A 68 7.67 -10.79 4.97
N VAL A 69 9.01 -10.81 5.01
CA VAL A 69 9.83 -9.72 5.56
C VAL A 69 9.63 -8.44 4.75
N ARG A 70 9.58 -8.51 3.41
CA ARG A 70 9.31 -7.35 2.56
C ARG A 70 7.90 -6.77 2.81
N GLY A 71 6.88 -7.62 2.93
CA GLY A 71 5.52 -7.20 3.26
C GLY A 71 5.44 -6.53 4.64
N ARG A 72 6.10 -7.12 5.65
CA ARG A 72 6.17 -6.56 7.00
C ARG A 72 6.90 -5.22 7.06
N LYS A 73 7.94 -5.00 6.25
CA LYS A 73 8.64 -3.70 6.20
C LYS A 73 7.71 -2.56 5.77
N LYS A 74 6.83 -2.78 4.79
CA LYS A 74 5.86 -1.77 4.34
C LYS A 74 4.84 -1.46 5.45
N ALA A 75 4.24 -2.49 6.05
CA ALA A 75 3.30 -2.32 7.16
C ALA A 75 3.95 -1.67 8.40
N PHE A 76 5.22 -1.99 8.68
CA PHE A 76 5.98 -1.40 9.76
C PHE A 76 6.29 0.08 9.51
N ARG A 77 6.69 0.46 8.29
CA ARG A 77 6.89 1.87 7.91
C ARG A 77 5.60 2.67 8.04
N PHE A 78 4.50 2.12 7.54
CA PHE A 78 3.17 2.71 7.70
C PHE A 78 2.81 2.92 9.16
N SER A 79 2.90 1.88 10.00
CA SER A 79 2.57 1.99 11.43
C SER A 79 3.48 2.94 12.18
N THR A 80 4.76 3.01 11.80
CA THR A 80 5.72 3.96 12.37
C THR A 80 5.34 5.39 11.99
N ALA A 81 5.09 5.66 10.70
CA ALA A 81 4.70 6.99 10.21
C ALA A 81 3.36 7.46 10.81
N GLY A 82 2.40 6.55 10.96
CA GLY A 82 1.11 6.80 11.60
C GLY A 82 1.19 7.29 13.05
N LYS A 83 2.33 7.05 13.73
CA LYS A 83 2.61 7.47 15.11
C LYS A 83 3.71 8.53 15.23
N ASP A 84 4.37 8.88 14.13
CA ASP A 84 5.53 9.76 14.13
C ASP A 84 5.10 11.21 13.92
N ASP A 85 5.33 12.07 14.91
CA ASP A 85 4.93 13.48 14.89
C ASP A 85 5.63 14.29 13.78
N ARG A 86 6.72 13.78 13.18
CA ARG A 86 7.35 14.39 12.01
C ARG A 86 6.46 14.40 10.77
N TYR A 87 5.42 13.56 10.75
CA TYR A 87 4.42 13.50 9.69
C TYR A 87 3.04 13.86 10.25
N PRO A 88 2.78 15.14 10.56
CA PRO A 88 1.54 15.56 11.21
C PRO A 88 0.31 15.45 10.31
N THR A 89 0.49 15.43 8.98
CA THR A 89 -0.59 15.44 8.01
C THR A 89 -0.60 14.14 7.20
N VAL A 90 -1.80 13.63 6.93
CA VAL A 90 -2.04 12.44 6.12
C VAL A 90 -3.05 12.80 5.04
N MET A 91 -2.74 12.51 3.77
CA MET A 91 -3.68 12.59 2.67
C MET A 91 -4.24 11.20 2.38
N ILE A 92 -5.55 11.10 2.16
CA ILE A 92 -6.21 9.87 1.71
C ILE A 92 -7.08 10.23 0.51
N MET A 93 -6.69 9.74 -0.67
CA MET A 93 -7.39 10.04 -1.92
C MET A 93 -7.79 8.78 -2.67
N GLN A 94 -8.91 8.88 -3.42
CA GLN A 94 -9.37 7.82 -4.28
C GLN A 94 -8.36 7.54 -5.41
N ALA A 95 -7.92 6.29 -5.52
CA ALA A 95 -7.11 5.81 -6.64
C ALA A 95 -7.99 5.33 -7.80
N MET A 96 -9.04 4.54 -7.52
CA MET A 96 -9.99 4.06 -8.52
C MET A 96 -11.42 4.07 -7.96
N PRO A 97 -12.41 4.44 -8.78
CA PRO A 97 -13.81 4.35 -8.38
C PRO A 97 -14.26 2.90 -8.17
N ALA A 98 -15.36 2.72 -7.46
CA ALA A 98 -16.01 1.41 -7.36
C ALA A 98 -16.50 0.94 -8.73
N ASP A 99 -16.37 -0.36 -9.00
CA ASP A 99 -16.85 -1.00 -10.22
C ASP A 99 -17.55 -2.34 -9.91
N LYS A 100 -17.98 -3.06 -10.96
CA LYS A 100 -18.69 -4.35 -10.80
C LYS A 100 -17.83 -5.45 -10.15
N LYS A 101 -16.50 -5.37 -10.23
CA LYS A 101 -15.55 -6.34 -9.68
C LYS A 101 -15.03 -5.90 -8.30
N THR A 102 -14.97 -4.61 -8.03
CA THR A 102 -14.56 -3.99 -6.76
C THR A 102 -15.68 -3.05 -6.28
N PRO A 103 -16.59 -3.52 -5.41
CA PRO A 103 -17.77 -2.75 -5.00
C PRO A 103 -17.44 -1.55 -4.09
N PHE A 104 -16.17 -1.40 -3.69
CA PHE A 104 -15.66 -0.27 -2.93
C PHE A 104 -14.56 0.43 -3.73
N PRO A 105 -14.49 1.78 -3.68
CA PRO A 105 -13.40 2.51 -4.30
C PRO A 105 -12.08 2.15 -3.61
N THR A 106 -10.98 2.16 -4.37
CA THR A 106 -9.64 2.02 -3.79
C THR A 106 -9.09 3.40 -3.47
N ALA A 107 -8.24 3.48 -2.45
CA ALA A 107 -7.58 4.71 -2.06
C ALA A 107 -6.11 4.45 -1.75
N TYR A 108 -5.31 5.49 -1.89
CA TYR A 108 -3.94 5.53 -1.39
C TYR A 108 -3.84 6.54 -0.25
N LEU A 109 -2.78 6.39 0.53
CA LEU A 109 -2.50 7.20 1.70
C LEU A 109 -1.07 7.73 1.62
N GLU A 110 -0.88 9.01 1.91
CA GLU A 110 0.43 9.65 1.91
C GLU A 110 0.65 10.46 3.18
N TYR A 111 1.83 10.31 3.77
CA TYR A 111 2.25 11.05 4.95
C TYR A 111 3.08 12.26 4.56
N TYR A 112 2.77 13.41 5.15
CA TYR A 112 3.39 14.68 4.84
C TYR A 112 3.98 15.35 6.08
N PRO A 113 5.19 15.93 5.98
CA PRO A 113 5.83 16.65 7.08
C PRO A 113 5.28 18.07 7.30
N CYS A 114 4.50 18.59 6.35
CA CYS A 114 3.94 19.93 6.38
C CYS A 114 2.51 19.97 6.98
N GLY A 115 1.95 21.18 7.08
CA GLY A 115 0.58 21.38 7.58
C GLY A 115 -0.50 20.91 6.60
N ALA A 116 -1.75 20.91 7.06
CA ALA A 116 -2.87 20.39 6.27
C ALA A 116 -3.29 21.27 5.08
N GLU A 117 -3.08 22.58 5.15
CA GLU A 117 -3.55 23.50 4.10
C GLU A 117 -2.82 23.31 2.75
N PRO A 118 -1.47 23.25 2.70
CA PRO A 118 -0.76 22.92 1.47
C PRO A 118 -1.13 21.54 0.90
N VAL A 119 -1.27 20.54 1.78
CA VAL A 119 -1.67 19.18 1.38
C VAL A 119 -3.08 19.17 0.81
N LYS A 120 -3.99 19.96 1.36
CA LYS A 120 -5.35 20.11 0.85
C LYS A 120 -5.37 20.75 -0.55
N GLN A 121 -4.61 21.82 -0.76
CA GLN A 121 -4.51 22.48 -2.08
C GLN A 121 -3.95 21.52 -3.13
N TYR A 122 -2.92 20.76 -2.76
CA TYR A 122 -2.37 19.71 -3.60
C TYR A 122 -3.41 18.61 -3.92
N ALA A 123 -4.11 18.12 -2.90
CA ALA A 123 -5.13 17.07 -3.05
C ALA A 123 -6.30 17.50 -3.95
N GLU A 124 -6.75 18.76 -3.82
CA GLU A 124 -7.80 19.32 -4.67
C GLU A 124 -7.37 19.41 -6.14
N LEU A 125 -6.11 19.83 -6.39
CA LEU A 125 -5.55 19.89 -7.74
C LEU A 125 -5.32 18.49 -8.33
N GLU A 126 -4.78 17.55 -7.55
CA GLU A 126 -4.54 16.19 -7.99
C GLU A 126 -5.86 15.46 -8.30
N ALA A 127 -6.90 15.67 -7.49
CA ALA A 127 -8.24 15.17 -7.77
C ALA A 127 -8.83 15.77 -9.06
N ALA A 128 -8.63 17.07 -9.29
CA ALA A 128 -9.08 17.75 -10.50
C ALA A 128 -8.34 17.25 -11.75
N LEU A 129 -7.03 17.07 -11.68
CA LEU A 129 -6.20 16.52 -12.75
C LEU A 129 -6.66 15.12 -13.16
N ASN A 130 -6.86 14.23 -12.20
CA ASN A 130 -7.31 12.86 -12.46
C ASN A 130 -8.66 12.79 -13.22
N ASP A 131 -9.55 13.76 -13.01
CA ASP A 131 -10.86 13.82 -13.68
C ASP A 131 -10.80 14.55 -15.04
N LEU A 132 -9.86 15.50 -15.21
CA LEU A 132 -9.80 16.41 -16.37
C LEU A 132 -8.77 16.01 -17.44
N ILE A 133 -7.80 15.15 -17.14
CA ILE A 133 -6.70 14.78 -18.06
C ILE A 133 -7.20 14.31 -19.44
N ASP A 134 -8.35 13.64 -19.50
CA ASP A 134 -8.93 13.16 -20.76
C ASP A 134 -9.82 14.21 -21.48
N GLN A 135 -10.02 15.39 -20.88
CA GLN A 135 -11.00 16.41 -21.31
C GLN A 135 -10.38 17.77 -21.67
N VAL A 136 -9.16 18.07 -21.20
CA VAL A 136 -8.48 19.35 -21.46
C VAL A 136 -7.51 19.26 -22.63
N SER A 137 -7.18 20.40 -23.23
CA SER A 137 -6.14 20.48 -24.26
C SER A 137 -4.75 20.22 -23.66
N ASP A 138 -3.81 19.70 -24.47
CA ASP A 138 -2.43 19.40 -24.01
C ASP A 138 -1.76 20.62 -23.33
N SER A 139 -2.01 21.83 -23.83
CA SER A 139 -1.49 23.09 -23.27
C SER A 139 -2.06 23.44 -21.89
N GLU A 140 -3.33 23.11 -21.65
CA GLU A 140 -3.97 23.34 -20.34
C GLU A 140 -3.57 22.27 -19.33
N ALA A 141 -3.42 21.02 -19.77
CA ALA A 141 -2.86 19.95 -18.96
C ALA A 141 -1.45 20.30 -18.47
N GLU A 142 -0.58 20.81 -19.36
CA GLU A 142 0.80 21.19 -19.03
C GLU A 142 0.86 22.23 -17.91
N LYS A 143 0.01 23.27 -17.95
CA LYS A 143 -0.08 24.29 -16.88
C LYS A 143 -0.53 23.72 -15.54
N LEU A 144 -1.48 22.77 -15.56
CA LEU A 144 -1.95 22.12 -14.33
C LEU A 144 -0.88 21.20 -13.75
N TYR A 145 -0.10 20.51 -14.59
CA TYR A 145 1.06 19.72 -14.14
C TYR A 145 2.17 20.59 -13.55
N GLU A 146 2.47 21.75 -14.15
CA GLU A 146 3.44 22.69 -13.57
C GLU A 146 3.00 23.21 -12.19
N GLN A 147 1.70 23.48 -12.03
CA GLN A 147 1.13 23.85 -10.73
C GLN A 147 1.19 22.71 -9.71
N GLU A 148 0.95 21.47 -10.15
CA GLU A 148 1.04 20.27 -9.30
C GLU A 148 2.48 20.00 -8.86
N GLU A 149 3.46 20.18 -9.75
CA GLU A 149 4.89 20.05 -9.43
C GLU A 149 5.33 21.10 -8.42
N GLN A 150 4.95 22.37 -8.62
CA GLN A 150 5.25 23.46 -7.68
C GLN A 150 4.66 23.20 -6.28
N LEU A 151 3.43 22.71 -6.22
CA LEU A 151 2.80 22.35 -4.94
C LEU A 151 3.51 21.15 -4.31
N SER A 152 3.80 20.10 -5.10
CA SER A 152 4.51 18.89 -4.65
C SER A 152 5.87 19.22 -4.04
N ASP A 153 6.65 20.10 -4.65
CA ASP A 153 7.96 20.52 -4.14
C ASP A 153 7.86 21.22 -2.77
N ALA A 154 6.75 21.89 -2.50
CA ALA A 154 6.50 22.57 -1.23
C ALA A 154 6.06 21.62 -0.09
N LEU A 155 5.69 20.37 -0.40
CA LEU A 155 5.18 19.42 0.60
C LEU A 155 6.27 18.66 1.35
N GLY A 156 7.49 18.60 0.80
CA GLY A 156 8.63 17.86 1.36
C GLY A 156 8.58 16.35 1.12
N ASP A 157 9.51 15.62 1.73
CA ASP A 157 9.65 14.16 1.54
C ASP A 157 8.46 13.40 2.13
N CYS A 158 7.55 12.96 1.26
CA CYS A 158 6.38 12.18 1.65
C CYS A 158 6.68 10.69 1.78
N ILE A 159 5.84 9.98 2.54
CA ILE A 159 5.84 8.50 2.57
C ILE A 159 4.54 8.02 1.93
N ASP A 160 4.66 7.26 0.84
CA ASP A 160 3.54 6.72 0.07
C ASP A 160 3.07 5.35 0.57
N TYR A 161 1.75 5.15 0.56
CA TYR A 161 1.10 3.89 0.91
C TYR A 161 -0.13 3.64 0.02
N GLN A 162 0.05 2.87 -1.04
CA GLN A 162 -0.95 2.72 -2.12
C GLN A 162 -2.16 1.82 -1.82
N ASP A 163 -2.27 1.26 -0.61
CA ASP A 163 -3.21 0.17 -0.30
C ASP A 163 -4.03 0.39 0.95
N PHE A 164 -4.48 1.62 1.10
CA PHE A 164 -5.27 2.02 2.24
C PHE A 164 -6.53 1.15 2.37
N ALA A 165 -6.65 0.49 3.52
CA ALA A 165 -7.89 -0.12 3.99
C ALA A 165 -8.54 0.79 5.03
N PRO A 166 -9.89 0.83 5.14
CA PRO A 166 -10.58 1.64 6.13
C PRO A 166 -10.08 1.45 7.58
N VAL A 167 -9.70 0.22 7.94
CA VAL A 167 -9.14 -0.12 9.25
C VAL A 167 -7.81 0.58 9.54
N ASP A 168 -7.07 0.99 8.51
CA ASP A 168 -5.75 1.60 8.65
C ASP A 168 -5.83 2.99 9.31
N VAL A 169 -6.96 3.70 9.19
CA VAL A 169 -7.17 4.99 9.88
C VAL A 169 -7.09 4.84 11.40
N LEU A 170 -7.47 3.69 11.93
CA LEU A 170 -7.42 3.41 13.37
C LEU A 170 -5.99 3.36 13.90
N SER A 171 -5.00 3.19 13.02
CA SER A 171 -3.59 3.17 13.39
C SER A 171 -2.94 4.57 13.44
N LEU A 172 -3.62 5.59 12.88
CA LEU A 172 -3.17 6.97 12.87
C LEU A 172 -3.40 7.61 14.24
N TYR A 173 -2.43 8.37 14.71
CA TYR A 173 -2.50 9.07 16.00
C TYR A 173 -2.11 10.54 15.85
N ARG A 174 -2.95 11.44 16.38
CA ARG A 174 -2.77 12.91 16.36
C ARG A 174 -2.48 13.47 14.97
N LYS A 175 -3.15 12.94 13.95
CA LYS A 175 -2.96 13.36 12.55
C LYS A 175 -4.06 14.31 12.08
N LYS A 176 -3.68 15.24 11.20
CA LYS A 176 -4.63 15.96 10.34
C LYS A 176 -4.83 15.15 9.06
N ILE A 177 -6.01 14.58 8.90
CA ILE A 177 -6.36 13.68 7.82
C ILE A 177 -7.11 14.48 6.75
N VAL A 178 -6.43 14.82 5.68
CA VAL A 178 -7.01 15.39 4.46
C VAL A 178 -7.64 14.25 3.67
N LEU A 179 -8.96 14.15 3.67
CA LEU A 179 -9.70 13.00 3.17
C LEU A 179 -10.62 13.38 2.02
N ASP A 180 -10.51 12.67 0.91
CA ASP A 180 -11.42 12.79 -0.23
C ASP A 180 -12.84 12.45 0.20
N LYS A 181 -13.78 13.37 -0.02
CA LYS A 181 -15.18 13.18 0.36
C LYS A 181 -15.81 11.91 -0.25
N ARG A 182 -15.41 11.51 -1.45
CA ARG A 182 -15.92 10.28 -2.11
C ARG A 182 -15.56 9.03 -1.31
N ILE A 183 -14.34 8.98 -0.80
CA ILE A 183 -13.84 7.90 0.08
C ILE A 183 -14.53 7.96 1.44
N TYR A 184 -14.67 9.16 2.00
CA TYR A 184 -15.39 9.36 3.25
C TYR A 184 -16.82 8.81 3.15
N ASP A 185 -17.59 9.23 2.14
CA ASP A 185 -19.00 8.81 1.99
C ASP A 185 -19.13 7.30 1.74
N ALA A 186 -18.23 6.71 0.95
CA ALA A 186 -18.22 5.29 0.66
C ALA A 186 -17.92 4.42 1.90
N PHE A 187 -16.99 4.86 2.75
CA PHE A 187 -16.56 4.07 3.90
C PHE A 187 -17.18 4.48 5.23
N LYS A 188 -17.81 5.65 5.34
CA LYS A 188 -18.44 6.16 6.57
C LYS A 188 -19.27 5.13 7.35
N PRO A 189 -20.04 4.21 6.72
CA PRO A 189 -20.79 3.18 7.44
C PRO A 189 -19.91 2.13 8.15
N TYR A 190 -18.68 1.95 7.70
CA TYR A 190 -17.73 0.93 8.17
C TYR A 190 -16.63 1.52 9.07
N PHE A 191 -16.67 2.81 9.33
CA PHE A 191 -15.67 3.53 10.11
C PHE A 191 -16.01 3.56 11.60
N ASP A 192 -15.05 3.19 12.43
CA ASP A 192 -15.14 3.38 13.88
C ASP A 192 -14.73 4.81 14.25
N TRP A 193 -15.69 5.73 14.14
CA TRP A 193 -15.53 7.14 14.48
C TRP A 193 -15.11 7.38 15.94
N ASN A 194 -15.42 6.45 16.85
CA ASN A 194 -15.04 6.58 18.26
C ASN A 194 -13.54 6.43 18.42
N THR A 195 -12.95 5.40 17.81
CA THR A 195 -11.51 5.17 17.84
C THR A 195 -10.74 6.31 17.18
N VAL A 196 -11.23 6.85 16.06
CA VAL A 196 -10.62 8.01 15.40
C VAL A 196 -10.55 9.23 16.34
N ARG A 197 -11.63 9.50 17.08
CA ARG A 197 -11.68 10.58 18.08
C ARG A 197 -10.74 10.33 19.26
N LEU A 198 -10.69 9.10 19.77
CA LEU A 198 -9.78 8.71 20.86
C LEU A 198 -8.31 8.91 20.48
N ASN A 199 -7.98 8.72 19.20
CA ASN A 199 -6.65 8.95 18.66
C ASN A 199 -6.33 10.43 18.41
N GLN A 200 -7.23 11.36 18.74
CA GLN A 200 -7.07 12.80 18.57
C GLN A 200 -6.79 13.22 17.11
N ASN A 201 -7.35 12.47 16.16
CA ASN A 201 -7.23 12.80 14.74
C ASN A 201 -8.25 13.88 14.36
N GLU A 202 -7.85 14.78 13.47
CA GLU A 202 -8.70 15.81 12.86
C GLU A 202 -8.96 15.42 11.40
N ILE A 203 -10.22 15.46 10.95
CA ILE A 203 -10.57 15.11 9.57
C ILE A 203 -10.97 16.38 8.84
N ILE A 204 -10.25 16.64 7.74
CA ILE A 204 -10.48 17.75 6.83
C ILE A 204 -10.97 17.13 5.54
N LEU A 205 -12.28 17.23 5.31
CA LEU A 205 -12.86 16.78 4.05
C LEU A 205 -12.54 17.82 2.97
N PHE A 206 -12.09 17.34 1.82
CA PHE A 206 -11.99 18.18 0.63
C PHE A 206 -12.94 17.65 -0.45
N GLU A 207 -13.42 18.59 -1.24
CA GLU A 207 -14.20 18.33 -2.43
C GLU A 207 -13.42 18.88 -3.60
N LYS A 208 -13.62 18.30 -4.78
CA LYS A 208 -13.06 18.83 -6.02
C LYS A 208 -13.36 20.32 -6.14
N THR A 209 -12.39 21.09 -6.61
CA THR A 209 -12.65 22.44 -7.10
C THR A 209 -13.49 22.30 -8.36
N GLN A 210 -14.77 22.69 -8.30
CA GLN A 210 -15.56 22.84 -9.52
C GLN A 210 -15.00 24.04 -10.27
N ASN A 211 -14.30 23.82 -11.38
CA ASN A 211 -14.02 24.89 -12.32
C ASN A 211 -15.37 25.47 -12.77
N LYS A 212 -15.65 26.70 -12.35
CA LYS A 212 -16.71 27.54 -12.89
C LYS A 212 -16.19 28.27 -14.11
#